data_AF-A0A4W4EUT4-F1
#
_entry.id   AF-A0A4W4EUT4-F1
#
_cell.length_a   1.000
_cell.length_b   1.000
_cell.length_c   1.000
_cell.angle_alpha   90.00
_cell.angle_beta   90.00
_cell.angle_gamma   90.00
#
_symmetry.space_group_name_H-M   'P 1'
#
loop_
_entity.id
_entity.type
_entity.pdbx_description
1 polymer ?
#
loop_
_entity_poly.entity_id
_entity_poly.type
_entity_poly.pdbx_seq_one_letter_code
_entity_poly.pdbx_strand_id
1 'polypeptide(L)'
;LFIVLRDGTGFLQCLLTDNPCQCYNGLVLSTESAVALYGTIRPVPNGKQISVCVCVCVCVCVRAAPSDYFTQVEGGSTLFSLNYFGEQAYLTQSSQLYLETCIPAHGLCSFSFEDLVCAVVDRVLKSPITPLLYDLNPNFKPLTRPFKRMNYTEAIDWLKGHDIREDDGTHYEFGEDIPEASERLMMDTINETILLCRFPAEISVAPPPTTSTLIRYVRRPTPYYWYTDQRKYGTCPHGGYGLGLERFLTWLLDCNHIRDMCLYPHFIQRCRP
;
A
#
# COMPACT_ATOMS: atom_id res chain seq x y z
N LEU A 1 -41.92 -3.76 4.77
CA LEU A 1 -40.61 -3.12 5.00
C LEU A 1 -39.56 -3.75 4.09
N PHE A 2 -38.77 -2.93 3.37
CA PHE A 2 -37.61 -3.40 2.62
C PHE A 2 -36.35 -3.12 3.43
N ILE A 3 -35.41 -4.08 3.44
CA ILE A 3 -34.11 -3.96 4.11
C ILE A 3 -33.06 -4.47 3.12
N VAL A 4 -31.86 -3.87 3.12
CA VAL A 4 -30.69 -4.45 2.46
C VAL A 4 -29.76 -4.93 3.58
N LEU A 5 -29.55 -6.25 3.67
CA LEU A 5 -28.56 -6.82 4.57
C LEU A 5 -27.17 -6.74 3.93
N ARG A 6 -26.16 -6.62 4.80
CA ARG A 6 -24.76 -6.88 4.49
C ARG A 6 -24.18 -7.80 5.55
N ASP A 7 -23.38 -8.78 5.15
CA ASP A 7 -22.69 -9.72 6.04
C ASP A 7 -21.16 -9.72 5.83
N GLY A 8 -20.66 -8.89 4.90
CA GLY A 8 -19.26 -8.83 4.49
C GLY A 8 -18.94 -9.68 3.25
N THR A 9 -19.82 -10.61 2.86
CA THR A 9 -19.69 -11.41 1.62
C THR A 9 -20.46 -10.81 0.45
N GLY A 10 -21.54 -10.07 0.73
CA GLY A 10 -22.31 -9.34 -0.27
C GLY A 10 -23.48 -8.58 0.32
N PHE A 11 -24.43 -8.22 -0.56
CA PHE A 11 -25.68 -7.55 -0.20
C PHE A 11 -26.88 -8.43 -0.56
N LEU A 12 -27.86 -8.53 0.35
CA LEU A 12 -29.09 -9.28 0.15
C LEU A 12 -30.31 -8.38 0.36
N GLN A 13 -31.20 -8.30 -0.63
CA GLN A 13 -32.45 -7.56 -0.46
C GLN A 13 -33.46 -8.44 0.28
N CYS A 14 -34.01 -7.92 1.37
CA CYS A 14 -34.99 -8.61 2.20
C CYS A 14 -36.33 -7.87 2.19
N LEU A 15 -37.41 -8.65 2.08
CA LEU A 15 -38.78 -8.15 2.19
C LEU A 15 -39.44 -8.76 3.43
N LEU A 16 -39.85 -7.88 4.35
CA LEU A 16 -40.69 -8.21 5.49
C LEU A 16 -42.10 -7.68 5.21
N THR A 17 -43.09 -8.57 5.18
CA THR A 17 -44.51 -8.21 5.11
C THR A 17 -45.19 -8.48 6.46
N ASP A 18 -46.40 -7.97 6.64
CA ASP A 18 -47.32 -8.40 7.71
C ASP A 18 -46.71 -8.33 9.14
N ASN A 19 -46.90 -9.36 9.96
CA ASN A 19 -46.53 -9.37 11.38
C ASN A 19 -45.05 -9.01 11.66
N PRO A 20 -44.04 -9.53 10.93
CA PRO A 20 -42.64 -9.12 11.06
C PRO A 20 -42.34 -7.61 10.97
N CYS A 21 -43.17 -6.81 10.29
CA CYS A 21 -42.98 -5.35 10.23
C CYS A 21 -43.86 -4.56 11.21
N GLN A 22 -44.80 -5.22 11.90
CA GLN A 22 -45.69 -4.61 12.90
C GLN A 22 -45.26 -4.92 14.34
N CYS A 23 -44.36 -5.89 14.55
CA CYS A 23 -43.81 -6.17 15.87
C CYS A 23 -42.89 -5.03 16.36
N TYR A 24 -42.71 -4.92 17.68
CA TYR A 24 -41.87 -3.87 18.28
C TYR A 24 -40.47 -3.79 17.65
N ASN A 25 -39.82 -4.93 17.39
CA ASN A 25 -38.51 -4.98 16.74
C ASN A 25 -38.54 -4.46 15.29
N GLY A 26 -39.65 -4.63 14.57
CA GLY A 26 -39.84 -4.10 13.22
C GLY A 26 -40.10 -2.59 13.21
N LEU A 27 -40.70 -2.05 14.27
CA LEU A 27 -40.94 -0.61 14.46
C LEU A 27 -39.68 0.15 14.95
N VAL A 28 -38.80 -0.52 15.71
CA VAL A 28 -37.57 0.06 16.27
C VAL A 28 -36.34 -0.22 15.40
N LEU A 29 -36.49 -0.94 14.28
CA LEU A 29 -35.37 -1.29 13.39
C LEU A 29 -34.74 -0.05 12.75
N SER A 30 -33.47 0.21 13.06
CA SER A 30 -32.66 1.24 12.39
C SER A 30 -31.67 0.63 11.40
N THR A 31 -31.14 1.45 10.50
CA THR A 31 -29.90 1.15 9.78
C THR A 31 -28.78 0.79 10.75
N GLU A 32 -27.83 -0.04 10.32
CA GLU A 32 -26.72 -0.59 11.13
C GLU A 32 -27.14 -1.51 12.30
N SER A 33 -28.43 -1.83 12.46
CA SER A 33 -28.85 -2.93 13.33
C SER A 33 -28.41 -4.28 12.74
N ALA A 34 -27.60 -5.04 13.46
CA ALA A 34 -27.33 -6.44 13.10
C ALA A 34 -28.61 -7.28 13.29
N VAL A 35 -28.97 -8.10 12.30
CA VAL A 35 -30.21 -8.90 12.30
C VAL A 35 -30.01 -10.27 11.62
N ALA A 36 -30.46 -11.34 12.25
CA ALA A 36 -30.44 -12.70 11.72
C ALA A 36 -31.78 -13.06 11.08
N LEU A 37 -31.87 -12.91 9.75
CA LEU A 37 -33.10 -13.05 8.97
C LEU A 37 -33.31 -14.50 8.46
N TYR A 38 -34.43 -15.13 8.85
CA TYR A 38 -34.83 -16.48 8.42
C TYR A 38 -35.91 -16.44 7.34
N GLY A 39 -35.82 -17.21 6.25
CA GLY A 39 -36.94 -17.41 5.34
C GLY A 39 -36.56 -17.91 3.94
N THR A 40 -37.38 -17.59 2.93
CA THR A 40 -37.27 -18.17 1.58
C THR A 40 -36.65 -17.21 0.57
N ILE A 41 -35.55 -17.63 -0.05
CA ILE A 41 -34.94 -16.92 -1.19
C ILE A 41 -35.77 -17.19 -2.46
N ARG A 42 -36.12 -16.14 -3.20
CA ARG A 42 -36.82 -16.24 -4.49
C ARG A 42 -36.05 -15.48 -5.58
N PRO A 43 -35.96 -16.01 -6.80
CA PRO A 43 -35.41 -15.27 -7.94
C PRO A 43 -36.32 -14.08 -8.25
N VAL A 44 -35.73 -12.99 -8.72
CA VAL A 44 -36.45 -11.75 -9.02
C VAL A 44 -36.80 -11.72 -10.51
N PRO A 45 -38.01 -11.26 -10.91
CA PRO A 45 -38.35 -11.09 -12.32
C PRO A 45 -37.37 -10.15 -13.04
N ASN A 46 -37.15 -10.46 -14.33
CA ASN A 46 -36.20 -9.78 -15.21
C ASN A 46 -36.31 -8.25 -15.13
N GLY A 47 -35.19 -7.58 -14.86
CA GLY A 47 -35.10 -6.11 -14.71
C GLY A 47 -34.74 -5.61 -13.31
N LYS A 48 -34.49 -6.49 -12.33
CA LYS A 48 -33.96 -6.13 -11.00
C LYS A 48 -32.78 -7.05 -10.63
N GLN A 49 -31.72 -6.47 -10.07
CA GLN A 49 -30.41 -7.14 -9.96
C GLN A 49 -30.18 -7.99 -8.69
N ILE A 50 -30.95 -7.82 -7.61
CA ILE A 50 -30.61 -8.38 -6.29
C ILE A 50 -31.65 -9.42 -5.86
N SER A 51 -31.21 -10.65 -5.55
CA SER A 51 -32.02 -11.74 -5.01
C SER A 51 -32.85 -11.30 -3.80
N VAL A 52 -34.14 -11.66 -3.76
CA VAL A 52 -35.05 -11.30 -2.66
C VAL A 52 -35.22 -12.47 -1.69
N CYS A 53 -34.87 -12.24 -0.43
CA CYS A 53 -35.22 -13.14 0.68
C CYS A 53 -36.48 -12.63 1.39
N VAL A 54 -37.52 -13.46 1.46
CA VAL A 54 -38.74 -13.20 2.24
C VAL A 54 -38.53 -13.71 3.66
N CYS A 55 -38.65 -12.85 4.67
CA CYS A 55 -38.18 -13.15 6.03
C CYS A 55 -39.29 -13.28 7.12
N VAL A 56 -39.00 -14.08 8.16
CA VAL A 56 -39.89 -14.56 9.21
C VAL A 56 -39.40 -14.24 10.65
N CYS A 57 -38.08 -14.12 10.93
CA CYS A 57 -37.51 -13.94 12.29
C CYS A 57 -36.20 -13.11 12.30
N VAL A 58 -35.76 -12.60 13.47
CA VAL A 58 -34.62 -11.65 13.69
C VAL A 58 -33.82 -11.96 14.98
N CYS A 59 -32.46 -11.89 14.97
CA CYS A 59 -31.56 -11.97 16.17
C CYS A 59 -30.20 -11.21 16.01
N VAL A 60 -29.41 -10.93 17.07
CA VAL A 60 -28.29 -9.92 17.09
C VAL A 60 -27.06 -10.35 17.95
N CYS A 61 -25.78 -10.22 17.50
CA CYS A 61 -24.55 -10.34 18.35
C CYS A 61 -23.20 -9.95 17.66
N VAL A 62 -22.12 -9.55 18.39
CA VAL A 62 -20.79 -9.06 17.83
C VAL A 62 -19.56 -9.20 18.80
N ARG A 63 -18.34 -9.60 18.33
CA ARG A 63 -16.94 -9.08 18.66
C ARG A 63 -15.73 -9.97 18.24
N ALA A 64 -14.52 -9.38 18.06
CA ALA A 64 -13.17 -10.02 17.90
C ALA A 64 -11.97 -9.04 18.19
N ALA A 65 -10.68 -9.49 18.19
CA ALA A 65 -9.45 -8.71 18.58
C ALA A 65 -8.09 -9.20 17.92
N PRO A 66 -6.93 -8.45 18.01
CA PRO A 66 -5.73 -8.55 17.11
C PRO A 66 -4.30 -8.81 17.75
N SER A 67 -3.18 -8.60 17.01
CA SER A 67 -1.73 -8.85 17.38
C SER A 67 -0.62 -8.16 16.48
N ASP A 68 0.68 -8.09 16.90
CA ASP A 68 1.80 -7.22 16.39
C ASP A 68 3.25 -7.89 16.38
N TYR A 69 4.46 -7.23 16.32
CA TYR A 69 5.31 -6.67 15.20
C TYR A 69 6.86 -6.61 15.58
N PHE A 70 7.84 -6.14 14.73
CA PHE A 70 9.08 -5.29 15.02
C PHE A 70 10.39 -5.38 14.11
N THR A 71 11.18 -4.27 14.03
CA THR A 71 12.66 -4.02 13.66
C THR A 71 13.10 -3.24 12.37
N GLN A 72 14.06 -2.28 12.48
CA GLN A 72 14.30 -1.01 11.69
C GLN A 72 15.42 -0.96 10.59
N VAL A 73 15.29 -0.09 9.55
CA VAL A 73 16.25 0.03 8.41
C VAL A 73 16.53 1.42 7.75
N GLU A 74 15.61 2.41 7.63
CA GLU A 74 15.76 3.57 6.69
C GLU A 74 15.91 4.98 7.33
N GLY A 75 17.14 5.38 7.68
CA GLY A 75 17.49 6.79 7.95
C GLY A 75 17.03 7.36 9.31
N GLY A 76 17.95 7.95 10.09
CA GLY A 76 17.71 8.25 11.51
C GLY A 76 16.73 9.39 11.86
N SER A 77 16.17 10.12 10.88
CA SER A 77 15.42 11.36 11.11
C SER A 77 13.94 11.19 11.49
N THR A 78 13.32 10.05 11.16
CA THR A 78 11.86 9.82 11.33
C THR A 78 11.53 8.70 12.32
N LEU A 79 12.45 8.39 13.23
CA LEU A 79 12.33 7.25 14.14
C LEU A 79 11.42 7.50 15.35
N PHE A 80 10.40 6.67 15.49
CA PHE A 80 9.63 6.56 16.72
C PHE A 80 10.40 5.71 17.75
N SER A 81 10.95 6.38 18.76
CA SER A 81 11.57 5.70 19.91
C SER A 81 10.53 5.13 20.87
N LEU A 82 10.84 3.99 21.49
CA LEU A 82 10.04 3.37 22.54
C LEU A 82 10.95 2.81 23.66
N ASN A 83 10.42 2.75 24.88
CA ASN A 83 11.09 2.12 26.00
C ASN A 83 10.77 0.62 26.00
N TYR A 84 11.77 -0.21 25.68
CA TYR A 84 11.67 -1.66 25.66
C TYR A 84 12.32 -2.23 26.94
N PHE A 85 11.50 -2.44 27.97
CA PHE A 85 11.92 -3.02 29.26
C PHE A 85 13.10 -2.31 29.96
N GLY A 86 13.26 -1.01 29.75
CA GLY A 86 14.36 -0.19 30.29
C GLY A 86 15.43 0.17 29.25
N GLU A 87 15.42 -0.46 28.08
CA GLU A 87 16.30 -0.15 26.96
C GLU A 87 15.62 0.76 25.93
N GLN A 88 16.41 1.58 25.22
CA GLN A 88 15.89 2.43 24.14
C GLN A 88 15.82 1.63 22.84
N ALA A 89 14.62 1.43 22.32
CA ALA A 89 14.37 0.79 21.03
C ALA A 89 13.65 1.74 20.06
N TYR A 90 13.52 1.34 18.81
CA TYR A 90 12.87 2.11 17.75
C TYR A 90 11.95 1.24 16.91
N LEU A 91 10.83 1.82 16.44
CA LEU A 91 9.96 1.18 15.46
C LEU A 91 10.67 1.03 14.11
N THR A 92 10.16 0.12 13.29
CA THR A 92 10.72 -0.09 11.95
C THR A 92 10.34 0.99 10.96
N GLN A 93 11.22 1.20 9.98
CA GLN A 93 10.96 1.96 8.75
C GLN A 93 10.94 1.04 7.51
N SER A 94 11.70 -0.06 7.54
CA SER A 94 11.90 -1.00 6.43
C SER A 94 12.55 -2.27 6.98
N SER A 95 12.64 -3.35 6.19
CA SER A 95 13.25 -4.62 6.61
C SER A 95 14.38 -5.09 5.69
N GLN A 96 14.86 -4.24 4.77
CA GLN A 96 15.90 -4.59 3.78
C GLN A 96 17.13 -5.28 4.39
N LEU A 97 17.74 -4.73 5.46
CA LEU A 97 18.96 -5.30 6.04
C LEU A 97 18.74 -6.76 6.52
N TYR A 98 17.57 -7.07 7.06
CA TYR A 98 17.21 -8.44 7.47
C TYR A 98 16.98 -9.34 6.26
N LEU A 99 16.27 -8.86 5.24
CA LEU A 99 16.08 -9.60 3.99
C LEU A 99 17.41 -9.95 3.31
N GLU A 100 18.41 -9.05 3.35
CA GLU A 100 19.75 -9.34 2.85
C GLU A 100 20.43 -10.51 3.58
N THR A 101 20.19 -10.70 4.89
CA THR A 101 20.71 -11.87 5.62
C THR A 101 20.04 -13.19 5.24
N CYS A 102 18.83 -13.14 4.68
CA CYS A 102 18.10 -14.32 4.23
C CYS A 102 18.59 -14.82 2.86
N ILE A 103 19.23 -13.96 2.06
CA ILE A 103 19.66 -14.28 0.68
C ILE A 103 20.54 -15.55 0.61
N PRO A 104 21.58 -15.75 1.44
CA PRO A 104 22.44 -16.93 1.33
C PRO A 104 21.73 -18.26 1.69
N ALA A 105 20.61 -18.19 2.43
CA ALA A 105 19.86 -19.37 2.89
C ALA A 105 18.64 -19.68 2.03
N HIS A 106 17.92 -18.66 1.56
CA HIS A 106 16.66 -18.78 0.81
C HIS A 106 16.79 -18.47 -0.70
N GLY A 107 17.95 -17.95 -1.13
CA GLY A 107 18.21 -17.58 -2.52
C GLY A 107 17.72 -16.18 -2.91
N LEU A 108 18.06 -15.77 -4.13
CA LEU A 108 17.65 -14.48 -4.72
C LEU A 108 16.35 -14.62 -5.51
N CYS A 109 15.33 -13.85 -5.14
CA CYS A 109 14.15 -13.62 -6.00
C CYS A 109 14.50 -12.59 -7.09
N SER A 110 15.09 -13.06 -8.19
CA SER A 110 15.58 -12.21 -9.30
C SER A 110 14.47 -11.74 -10.24
N PHE A 111 13.38 -11.18 -9.71
CA PHE A 111 12.31 -10.58 -10.50
C PHE A 111 12.56 -9.10 -10.72
N SER A 112 12.42 -8.63 -11.97
CA SER A 112 12.44 -7.20 -12.24
C SER A 112 11.24 -6.52 -11.57
N PHE A 113 11.38 -5.24 -11.20
CA PHE A 113 10.27 -4.47 -10.64
C PHE A 113 9.09 -4.37 -11.63
N GLU A 114 9.39 -4.26 -12.93
CA GLU A 114 8.42 -4.27 -14.02
C GLU A 114 7.60 -5.58 -14.05
N ASP A 115 8.27 -6.74 -13.92
CA ASP A 115 7.61 -8.04 -13.85
C ASP A 115 6.73 -8.18 -12.61
N LEU A 116 7.19 -7.71 -11.44
CA LEU A 116 6.39 -7.73 -10.22
C LEU A 116 5.10 -6.94 -10.39
N VAL A 117 5.20 -5.67 -10.79
CA VAL A 117 4.06 -4.77 -10.92
C VAL A 117 3.08 -5.29 -11.98
N CYS A 118 3.56 -5.68 -13.16
CA CYS A 118 2.69 -6.22 -14.20
C CYS A 118 2.06 -7.55 -13.81
N ALA A 119 2.81 -8.48 -13.18
CA ALA A 119 2.26 -9.77 -12.78
C ALA A 119 1.23 -9.65 -11.64
N VAL A 120 1.36 -8.67 -10.74
CA VAL A 120 0.34 -8.38 -9.72
C VAL A 120 -0.93 -7.83 -10.38
N VAL A 121 -0.82 -6.84 -11.27
CA VAL A 121 -1.97 -6.31 -12.03
C VAL A 121 -2.65 -7.40 -12.86
N ASP A 122 -1.89 -8.21 -13.60
CA ASP A 122 -2.38 -9.34 -14.38
C ASP A 122 -3.12 -10.38 -13.52
N ARG A 123 -2.72 -10.56 -12.26
CA ARG A 123 -3.40 -11.46 -11.30
C ARG A 123 -4.69 -10.84 -10.75
N VAL A 124 -4.68 -9.54 -10.44
CA VAL A 124 -5.89 -8.82 -10.01
C VAL A 124 -6.95 -8.86 -11.12
N LEU A 125 -6.59 -8.57 -12.38
CA LEU A 125 -7.50 -8.60 -13.52
C LEU A 125 -8.07 -10.00 -13.87
N LYS A 126 -7.44 -11.08 -13.38
CA LYS A 126 -7.92 -12.47 -13.53
C LYS A 126 -8.71 -12.96 -12.32
N SER A 127 -8.81 -12.15 -11.27
CA SER A 127 -9.43 -12.52 -10.00
C SER A 127 -10.93 -12.16 -9.97
N PRO A 128 -11.74 -12.76 -9.09
CA PRO A 128 -13.17 -12.45 -8.99
C PRO A 128 -13.47 -11.02 -8.50
N ILE A 129 -12.48 -10.27 -8.00
CA ILE A 129 -12.66 -8.87 -7.57
C ILE A 129 -12.50 -7.85 -8.71
N THR A 130 -12.20 -8.29 -9.94
CA THR A 130 -12.07 -7.41 -11.13
C THR A 130 -13.26 -6.47 -11.37
N PRO A 131 -14.54 -6.85 -11.12
CA PRO A 131 -15.65 -5.90 -11.22
C PRO A 131 -15.50 -4.69 -10.27
N LEU A 132 -15.09 -4.93 -9.02
CA LEU A 132 -14.88 -3.87 -8.02
C LEU A 132 -13.78 -2.89 -8.42
N LEU A 133 -12.76 -3.36 -9.16
CA LEU A 133 -11.72 -2.49 -9.72
C LEU A 133 -12.31 -1.50 -10.72
N TYR A 134 -13.18 -1.95 -11.64
CA TYR A 134 -13.80 -1.09 -12.64
C TYR A 134 -14.99 -0.27 -12.09
N ASP A 135 -15.63 -0.71 -11.00
CA ASP A 135 -16.62 0.09 -10.27
C ASP A 135 -15.99 1.34 -9.62
N LEU A 136 -14.73 1.23 -9.17
CA LEU A 136 -13.96 2.32 -8.56
C LEU A 136 -13.15 3.12 -9.58
N ASN A 137 -12.49 2.44 -10.52
CA ASN A 137 -11.66 3.03 -11.58
C ASN A 137 -12.13 2.55 -12.97
N PRO A 138 -13.19 3.16 -13.55
CA PRO A 138 -13.73 2.74 -14.85
C PRO A 138 -12.74 2.93 -16.01
N ASN A 139 -11.75 3.80 -15.85
CA ASN A 139 -10.76 4.17 -16.87
C ASN A 139 -9.45 3.39 -16.73
N PHE A 140 -9.36 2.42 -15.81
CA PHE A 140 -8.13 1.68 -15.55
C PHE A 140 -7.58 1.03 -16.83
N LYS A 141 -6.31 1.31 -17.13
CA LYS A 141 -5.59 0.71 -18.25
C LYS A 141 -4.45 -0.17 -17.71
N PRO A 142 -4.34 -1.43 -18.15
CA PRO A 142 -3.21 -2.27 -17.79
C PRO A 142 -1.91 -1.67 -18.34
N LEU A 143 -0.84 -1.83 -17.57
CA LEU A 143 0.47 -1.29 -17.88
C LEU A 143 1.08 -1.94 -19.13
N THR A 144 1.57 -1.12 -20.05
CA THR A 144 2.31 -1.57 -21.24
C THR A 144 3.76 -1.83 -20.90
N ARG A 145 4.27 -3.01 -21.27
CA ARG A 145 5.69 -3.37 -21.23
C ARG A 145 6.35 -3.09 -22.58
N PRO A 146 7.61 -2.61 -22.63
CA PRO A 146 8.49 -2.28 -21.50
C PRO A 146 8.15 -0.92 -20.86
N PHE A 147 8.50 -0.73 -19.59
CA PHE A 147 8.39 0.59 -18.96
C PHE A 147 9.44 1.55 -19.54
N LYS A 148 9.10 2.84 -19.62
CA LYS A 148 10.01 3.89 -20.04
C LYS A 148 11.13 4.03 -19.03
N ARG A 149 12.39 4.06 -19.46
CA ARG A 149 13.53 4.30 -18.58
C ARG A 149 14.04 5.72 -18.82
N MET A 150 14.26 6.46 -17.74
CA MET A 150 14.77 7.83 -17.76
C MET A 150 15.88 7.93 -16.72
N ASN A 151 16.99 8.58 -17.06
CA ASN A 151 18.04 8.88 -16.09
C ASN A 151 17.70 10.17 -15.32
N TYR A 152 18.17 10.32 -14.08
CA TYR A 152 18.00 11.54 -13.29
C TYR A 152 18.42 12.82 -14.07
N THR A 153 19.52 12.76 -14.82
CA THR A 153 19.95 13.88 -15.68
C THR A 153 18.92 14.25 -16.74
N GLU A 154 18.30 13.26 -17.38
CA GLU A 154 17.26 13.45 -18.39
C GLU A 154 15.97 14.02 -17.79
N ALA A 155 15.65 13.68 -16.53
CA ALA A 155 14.54 14.27 -15.80
C ALA A 155 14.80 15.75 -15.47
N ILE A 156 16.00 16.11 -14.99
CA ILE A 156 16.38 17.51 -14.74
C ILE A 156 16.34 18.34 -16.04
N ASP A 157 16.85 17.79 -17.15
CA ASP A 157 16.77 18.44 -18.47
C ASP A 157 15.31 18.59 -18.96
N TRP A 158 14.45 17.59 -18.68
CA TRP A 158 13.03 17.63 -19.01
C TRP A 158 12.29 18.70 -18.20
N LEU A 159 12.54 18.80 -16.88
CA LEU A 159 11.95 19.81 -15.99
C LEU A 159 12.33 21.23 -16.45
N LYS A 160 13.60 21.46 -16.81
CA LYS A 160 14.08 22.72 -17.42
C LYS A 160 13.38 23.02 -18.73
N GLY A 161 13.23 22.02 -19.60
CA GLY A 161 12.56 22.15 -20.89
C GLY A 161 11.08 22.53 -20.82
N HIS A 162 10.40 22.23 -19.70
CA HIS A 162 8.98 22.54 -19.48
C HIS A 162 8.76 23.76 -18.56
N ASP A 163 9.82 24.53 -18.26
CA ASP A 163 9.81 25.68 -17.34
C ASP A 163 9.26 25.36 -15.94
N ILE A 164 9.46 24.11 -15.48
CA ILE A 164 9.12 23.69 -14.12
C ILE A 164 10.23 24.16 -13.18
N ARG A 165 9.81 24.81 -12.09
CA ARG A 165 10.66 25.54 -11.15
C ARG A 165 10.40 25.08 -9.72
N GLU A 166 11.30 25.46 -8.84
CA GLU A 166 11.12 25.38 -7.39
C GLU A 166 10.19 26.49 -6.87
N ASP A 167 9.82 26.40 -5.59
CA ASP A 167 9.03 27.42 -4.89
C ASP A 167 9.70 28.82 -4.93
N ASP A 168 11.04 28.87 -4.97
CA ASP A 168 11.83 30.11 -5.08
C ASP A 168 11.94 30.64 -6.53
N GLY A 169 11.36 29.96 -7.52
CA GLY A 169 11.36 30.35 -8.94
C GLY A 169 12.65 30.04 -9.71
N THR A 170 13.59 29.34 -9.07
CA THR A 170 14.80 28.73 -9.63
C THR A 170 14.49 27.47 -10.45
N HIS A 171 15.39 27.10 -11.35
CA HIS A 171 15.34 25.80 -12.04
C HIS A 171 16.21 24.79 -11.29
N TYR A 172 15.70 23.57 -11.11
CA TYR A 172 16.43 22.45 -10.49
C TYR A 172 17.83 22.24 -11.08
N GLU A 173 18.85 22.19 -10.24
CA GLU A 173 20.23 21.88 -10.62
C GLU A 173 20.59 20.40 -10.37
N PHE A 174 21.74 19.98 -10.91
CA PHE A 174 22.20 18.61 -10.74
C PHE A 174 22.71 18.40 -9.31
N GLY A 175 22.14 17.43 -8.60
CA GLY A 175 22.46 17.15 -7.20
C GLY A 175 21.39 17.64 -6.22
N GLU A 176 20.30 18.22 -6.71
CA GLU A 176 19.11 18.55 -5.91
C GLU A 176 18.08 17.40 -5.99
N ASP A 177 17.31 17.23 -4.91
CA ASP A 177 16.25 16.22 -4.85
C ASP A 177 15.01 16.72 -5.61
N ILE A 178 14.28 15.83 -6.28
CA ILE A 178 13.10 16.21 -7.08
C ILE A 178 11.85 16.05 -6.21
N PRO A 179 11.13 17.13 -5.85
CA PRO A 179 9.97 17.02 -4.98
C PRO A 179 8.82 16.23 -5.60
N GLU A 180 8.05 15.53 -4.77
CA GLU A 180 6.91 14.68 -5.20
C GLU A 180 5.91 15.41 -6.13
N ALA A 181 5.71 16.71 -5.95
CA ALA A 181 4.85 17.51 -6.83
C ALA A 181 5.41 17.63 -8.25
N SER A 182 6.71 17.85 -8.40
CA SER A 182 7.41 17.97 -9.68
C SER A 182 7.53 16.62 -10.38
N GLU A 183 7.76 15.54 -9.62
CA GLU A 183 7.70 14.17 -10.14
C GLU A 183 6.31 13.83 -10.70
N ARG A 184 5.24 14.11 -9.94
CA ARG A 184 3.85 13.91 -10.38
C ARG A 184 3.55 14.68 -11.66
N LEU A 185 3.85 15.99 -11.71
CA LEU A 185 3.65 16.81 -12.90
C LEU A 185 4.37 16.26 -14.13
N MET A 186 5.60 15.78 -13.97
CA MET A 186 6.36 15.12 -15.04
C MET A 186 5.68 13.82 -15.51
N MET A 187 5.29 12.95 -14.58
CA MET A 187 4.64 11.68 -14.90
C MET A 187 3.27 11.88 -15.56
N ASP A 188 2.45 12.80 -15.05
CA ASP A 188 1.11 13.12 -15.58
C ASP A 188 1.20 13.73 -16.99
N THR A 189 2.21 14.58 -17.24
CA THR A 189 2.45 15.18 -18.57
C THR A 189 2.93 14.14 -19.58
N ILE A 190 3.78 13.20 -19.16
CA ILE A 190 4.30 12.14 -20.03
C ILE A 190 3.26 11.04 -20.25
N ASN A 191 2.37 10.79 -19.27
CA ASN A 191 1.27 9.83 -19.32
C ASN A 191 1.71 8.38 -19.66
N GLU A 192 2.91 8.01 -19.21
CA GLU A 192 3.51 6.67 -19.33
C GLU A 192 4.18 6.29 -18.01
N THR A 193 4.34 5.01 -17.74
CA THR A 193 5.05 4.54 -16.53
C THR A 193 6.56 4.64 -16.71
N ILE A 194 7.20 5.42 -15.84
CA ILE A 194 8.63 5.75 -15.90
C ILE A 194 9.38 5.05 -14.76
N LEU A 195 10.48 4.37 -15.11
CA LEU A 195 11.53 3.94 -14.19
C LEU A 195 12.63 5.00 -14.19
N LEU A 196 12.56 5.94 -13.24
CA LEU A 196 13.60 6.94 -13.03
C LEU A 196 14.81 6.28 -12.35
N CYS A 197 16.00 6.46 -12.92
CA CYS A 197 17.20 5.70 -12.61
C CYS A 197 18.44 6.60 -12.44
N ARG A 198 19.48 6.06 -11.78
CA ARG A 198 20.81 6.68 -11.65
C ARG A 198 20.82 8.07 -10.99
N PHE A 199 20.15 8.19 -9.84
CA PHE A 199 20.29 9.35 -8.96
C PHE A 199 21.74 9.53 -8.49
N PRO A 200 22.20 10.79 -8.28
CA PRO A 200 23.52 11.06 -7.69
C PRO A 200 23.66 10.48 -6.27
N ALA A 201 24.91 10.24 -5.88
CA ALA A 201 25.23 9.55 -4.63
C ALA A 201 25.07 10.44 -3.39
N GLU A 202 25.03 11.76 -3.56
CA GLU A 202 24.82 12.74 -2.49
C GLU A 202 23.37 12.78 -1.98
N ILE A 203 22.38 12.64 -2.89
CA ILE A 203 20.94 12.67 -2.55
C ILE A 203 20.36 11.29 -2.28
N SER A 204 20.94 10.25 -2.88
CA SER A 204 20.54 8.87 -2.62
C SER A 204 20.81 8.50 -1.17
N VAL A 205 19.92 7.72 -0.54
CA VAL A 205 20.22 7.07 0.75
C VAL A 205 21.57 6.37 0.63
N ALA A 206 22.54 6.80 1.45
CA ALA A 206 23.90 6.32 1.36
C ALA A 206 23.91 4.78 1.36
N PRO A 207 24.55 4.11 0.39
CA PRO A 207 24.47 2.67 0.26
C PRO A 207 24.90 2.03 1.57
N PRO A 208 24.16 1.01 2.07
CA PRO A 208 24.37 0.46 3.39
C PRO A 208 25.83 0.05 3.53
N PRO A 209 26.50 0.46 4.62
CA PRO A 209 27.90 0.85 4.54
C PRO A 209 28.77 -0.30 4.05
N THR A 210 29.40 -0.08 2.91
CA THR A 210 30.43 -0.97 2.38
C THR A 210 31.54 -1.15 3.42
N THR A 211 32.23 -2.29 3.37
CA THR A 211 33.28 -2.63 4.34
C THR A 211 34.31 -1.50 4.49
N SER A 212 34.66 -0.81 3.40
CA SER A 212 35.53 0.38 3.37
C SER A 212 34.97 1.59 4.12
N THR A 213 33.66 1.85 4.02
CA THR A 213 32.96 2.96 4.71
C THR A 213 32.83 2.68 6.20
N LEU A 214 32.50 1.43 6.56
CA LEU A 214 32.46 0.98 7.95
C LEU A 214 33.86 1.00 8.60
N ILE A 215 34.92 0.60 7.90
CA ILE A 215 36.30 0.60 8.44
C ILE A 215 36.72 1.99 8.97
N ARG A 216 36.24 3.10 8.40
CA ARG A 216 36.49 4.45 8.95
C ARG A 216 35.85 4.69 10.33
N TYR A 217 34.81 3.95 10.69
CA TYR A 217 34.12 3.99 11.99
C TYR A 217 34.54 2.85 12.94
N VAL A 218 35.41 1.92 12.53
CA VAL A 218 35.82 0.75 13.34
C VAL A 218 36.82 1.15 14.44
N ARG A 219 36.28 1.63 15.56
CA ARG A 219 36.90 1.57 16.90
C ARG A 219 35.99 1.01 18.00
N ARG A 220 34.81 0.49 17.63
CA ARG A 220 33.88 -0.24 18.51
C ARG A 220 33.23 -1.41 17.75
N PRO A 221 32.79 -2.48 18.43
CA PRO A 221 31.92 -3.48 17.81
C PRO A 221 30.61 -2.79 17.38
N THR A 222 30.31 -2.84 16.08
CA THR A 222 29.15 -2.15 15.50
C THR A 222 27.88 -3.01 15.64
N PRO A 223 26.70 -2.39 15.86
CA PRO A 223 25.43 -3.13 16.02
C PRO A 223 25.01 -3.91 14.76
N TYR A 224 25.67 -3.64 13.63
CA TYR A 224 25.46 -4.27 12.33
C TYR A 224 26.38 -5.47 12.05
N TYR A 225 26.98 -6.11 13.07
CA TYR A 225 27.94 -7.21 12.86
C TYR A 225 27.41 -8.30 11.90
N TRP A 226 26.17 -8.76 12.13
CA TRP A 226 25.43 -9.74 11.33
C TRP A 226 25.23 -9.34 9.86
N TYR A 227 25.16 -8.03 9.60
CA TYR A 227 25.05 -7.45 8.26
C TYR A 227 26.41 -7.38 7.56
N THR A 228 27.47 -7.05 8.31
CA THR A 228 28.86 -7.02 7.79
C THR A 228 29.41 -8.40 7.51
N ASP A 229 28.98 -9.41 8.26
CA ASP A 229 29.40 -10.80 8.09
C ASP A 229 28.93 -11.38 6.74
N GLN A 230 27.80 -10.91 6.19
CA GLN A 230 27.36 -11.23 4.81
C GLN A 230 28.40 -10.85 3.74
N ARG A 231 29.25 -9.84 4.02
CA ARG A 231 30.31 -9.40 3.11
C ARG A 231 31.62 -10.18 3.31
N LYS A 232 31.76 -10.92 4.41
CA LYS A 232 32.92 -11.79 4.71
C LYS A 232 32.68 -13.23 4.27
N TYR A 233 31.49 -13.76 4.52
CA TYR A 233 31.15 -15.17 4.34
C TYR A 233 30.29 -15.40 3.09
N GLY A 234 30.92 -15.37 1.91
CA GLY A 234 30.25 -15.70 0.64
C GLY A 234 29.40 -14.57 0.06
N THR A 235 29.98 -13.37 -0.05
CA THR A 235 29.29 -12.21 -0.64
C THR A 235 28.90 -12.45 -2.11
N CYS A 236 27.75 -11.91 -2.52
CA CYS A 236 27.28 -11.93 -3.91
C CYS A 236 26.76 -10.53 -4.31
N PRO A 237 26.79 -10.16 -5.61
CA PRO A 237 26.06 -9.01 -6.11
C PRO A 237 24.55 -9.24 -5.92
N HIS A 238 23.88 -8.33 -5.21
CA HIS A 238 22.45 -8.38 -4.94
C HIS A 238 21.87 -6.97 -4.88
N GLY A 239 20.54 -6.88 -4.96
CA GLY A 239 19.77 -5.66 -4.82
C GLY A 239 18.32 -6.00 -4.51
N GLY A 240 17.53 -4.98 -4.15
CA GLY A 240 16.12 -5.12 -3.82
C GLY A 240 15.38 -3.81 -4.03
N TYR A 241 14.08 -3.82 -3.77
CA TYR A 241 13.19 -2.67 -3.88
C TYR A 241 12.13 -2.72 -2.77
N GLY A 242 11.65 -1.55 -2.34
CA GLY A 242 10.45 -1.40 -1.54
C GLY A 242 9.27 -0.98 -2.41
N LEU A 243 8.04 -1.36 -2.01
CA LEU A 243 6.81 -0.88 -2.64
C LEU A 243 5.81 -0.54 -1.53
N GLY A 244 5.37 0.73 -1.48
CA GLY A 244 4.31 1.16 -0.58
C GLY A 244 2.96 0.63 -1.04
N LEU A 245 2.37 -0.32 -0.30
CA LEU A 245 1.13 -1.00 -0.68
C LEU A 245 -0.04 -0.01 -0.84
N GLU A 246 -0.17 0.93 0.08
CA GLU A 246 -1.23 1.93 0.08
C GLU A 246 -1.10 2.91 -1.10
N ARG A 247 0.14 3.30 -1.47
CA ARG A 247 0.41 4.09 -2.68
C ARG A 247 0.08 3.30 -3.96
N PHE A 248 0.42 2.02 -3.99
CA PHE A 248 0.06 1.12 -5.10
C PHE A 248 -1.45 0.96 -5.24
N LEU A 249 -2.18 0.82 -4.11
CA LEU A 249 -3.63 0.76 -4.10
C LEU A 249 -4.29 2.09 -4.52
N THR A 250 -3.77 3.26 -4.10
CA THR A 250 -4.30 4.55 -4.58
C THR A 250 -4.19 4.70 -6.10
N TRP A 251 -3.08 4.24 -6.69
CA TRP A 251 -2.88 4.25 -8.13
C TRP A 251 -3.83 3.27 -8.84
N LEU A 252 -3.95 2.04 -8.33
CA LEU A 252 -4.79 1.00 -8.92
C LEU A 252 -6.29 1.38 -8.90
N LEU A 253 -6.76 1.96 -7.79
CA LEU A 253 -8.16 2.26 -7.53
C LEU A 253 -8.56 3.72 -7.81
N ASP A 254 -7.69 4.53 -8.43
CA ASP A 254 -7.89 5.97 -8.71
C ASP A 254 -8.35 6.78 -7.49
N CYS A 255 -7.73 6.51 -6.33
CA CYS A 255 -8.12 7.10 -5.06
C CYS A 255 -7.22 8.29 -4.69
N ASN A 256 -7.82 9.48 -4.63
CA ASN A 256 -7.13 10.77 -4.40
C ASN A 256 -6.28 10.82 -3.12
N HIS A 257 -6.70 10.15 -2.04
CA HIS A 257 -6.02 10.25 -0.75
C HIS A 257 -5.67 8.87 -0.16
N ILE A 258 -4.38 8.67 0.13
CA ILE A 258 -3.84 7.45 0.75
C ILE A 258 -4.53 7.01 2.05
N ARG A 259 -5.20 7.94 2.76
CA ARG A 259 -5.94 7.66 4.00
C ARG A 259 -7.10 6.70 3.78
N ASP A 260 -7.71 6.74 2.60
CA ASP A 260 -8.88 5.95 2.26
C ASP A 260 -8.52 4.48 1.95
N MET A 261 -7.23 4.20 1.70
CA MET A 261 -6.68 2.85 1.52
C MET A 261 -6.27 2.19 2.85
N CYS A 262 -6.33 2.92 3.97
CA CYS A 262 -6.05 2.40 5.31
C CYS A 262 -7.35 2.18 6.08
N LEU A 263 -7.43 1.11 6.88
CA LEU A 263 -8.58 0.91 7.77
C LEU A 263 -8.67 2.01 8.84
N TYR A 264 -7.55 2.30 9.51
CA TYR A 264 -7.40 3.42 10.44
C TYR A 264 -6.03 4.08 10.20
N PRO A 265 -5.95 5.17 9.42
CA PRO A 265 -4.68 5.78 9.05
C PRO A 265 -4.02 6.50 10.23
N HIS A 266 -2.72 6.25 10.43
CA HIS A 266 -1.88 6.94 11.40
C HIS A 266 -1.06 8.04 10.73
N PHE A 267 -1.04 9.23 11.33
CA PHE A 267 -0.21 10.36 10.89
C PHE A 267 -0.02 11.34 12.06
N ILE A 268 0.76 12.41 11.86
CA ILE A 268 0.97 13.46 12.88
C ILE A 268 -0.39 13.96 13.39
N GLN A 269 -0.58 13.96 14.72
CA GLN A 269 -1.84 14.27 15.43
C GLN A 269 -3.00 13.25 15.28
N ARG A 270 -2.86 12.13 14.56
CA ARG A 270 -3.87 11.03 14.53
C ARG A 270 -3.30 9.68 15.00
N CYS A 271 -3.79 9.22 16.14
CA CYS A 271 -3.51 7.88 16.70
C CYS A 271 -4.78 7.27 17.34
N ARG A 272 -5.92 7.42 16.66
CA ARG A 272 -7.23 6.87 17.04
C ARG A 272 -8.03 6.53 15.78
N PRO A 273 -8.93 5.53 15.85
CA PRO A 273 -9.97 5.31 14.84
C PRO A 273 -10.68 6.61 14.44
#